data_AF-A0A962M0W4-F1
#
_entry.id   AF-A0A962M0W4-F1
#
_cell.length_a   1.000
_cell.length_b   1.000
_cell.length_c   1.000
_cell.angle_alpha   90.00
_cell.angle_beta   90.00
_cell.angle_gamma   90.00
#
_symmetry.space_group_name_H-M   'P 1'
#
loop_
_entity.id
_entity.type
_entity.pdbx_description
1 polymer ?
#
loop_
_entity_poly.entity_id
_entity_poly.type
_entity_poly.pdbx_seq_one_letter_code
_entity_poly.pdbx_strand_id
1 'polypeptide(L)' 'MIRIYGMHGAPFVRKVVIALDFNNISDEIVALKPFSGEKEYLRIKAQCLA' A
#
# COMPACT_ATOMS: atom_id res chain seq x y z
N MET A 1 7.29 -10.03 -7.17
CA MET A 1 6.15 -9.87 -6.25
C MET A 1 6.24 -8.50 -5.62
N ILE A 2 5.34 -7.58 -5.99
CA ILE A 2 5.32 -6.20 -5.49
C ILE A 2 4.50 -6.14 -4.20
N ARG A 3 5.00 -5.42 -3.18
CA ARG A 3 4.25 -5.20 -1.94
C ARG A 3 3.62 -3.82 -1.96
N ILE A 4 2.29 -3.78 -1.79
CA ILE A 4 1.52 -2.53 -1.75
C ILE A 4 1.16 -2.26 -0.30
N TYR A 5 1.78 -1.25 0.29
CA TYR A 5 1.47 -0.81 1.65
C TYR A 5 0.32 0.19 1.62
N GLY A 6 -0.87 -0.21 2.08
CA GLY A 6 -2.05 0.64 1.99
C GLY A 6 -3.31 0.03 2.59
N MET A 7 -4.41 0.78 2.57
CA MET A 7 -5.71 0.31 3.03
C MET A 7 -6.51 -0.26 1.85
N HIS A 8 -7.05 -1.46 2.01
CA HIS A 8 -7.97 -2.05 1.04
C HIS A 8 -9.21 -1.15 0.86
N GLY A 9 -9.56 -0.82 -0.39
CA GLY A 9 -10.66 0.09 -0.72
C GLY A 9 -10.28 1.57 -0.85
N ALA A 10 -9.06 1.97 -0.47
CA ALA A 10 -8.60 3.33 -0.74
C ALA A 10 -8.46 3.57 -2.26
N PRO A 11 -8.99 4.67 -2.82
CA PRO A 11 -8.97 4.91 -4.28
C PRO A 11 -7.57 4.89 -4.89
N PHE A 12 -6.57 5.39 -4.17
CA PHE A 12 -5.18 5.43 -4.62
C PHE A 12 -4.55 4.04 -4.67
N VAL A 13 -4.81 3.21 -3.64
CA VAL A 13 -4.35 1.82 -3.60
C VAL A 13 -4.99 1.02 -4.73
N ARG A 14 -6.30 1.21 -4.95
CA ARG A 14 -7.04 0.51 -6.00
C ARG A 14 -6.51 0.79 -7.40
N LYS A 15 -6.10 2.03 -7.70
CA LYS A 15 -5.48 2.38 -8.99
C LYS A 15 -4.18 1.60 -9.24
N VAL A 16 -3.35 1.43 -8.21
CA VAL A 16 -2.09 0.66 -8.31
C VAL A 16 -2.39 -0.81 -8.56
N VAL A 17 -3.28 -1.41 -7.77
CA VAL A 17 -3.68 -2.83 -7.94
C VAL A 17 -4.20 -3.10 -9.34
N ILE A 18 -5.13 -2.26 -9.83
CA ILE A 18 -5.66 -2.39 -11.20
C ILE A 18 -4.55 -2.31 -12.25
N ALA A 19 -3.59 -1.39 -12.08
CA ALA A 19 -2.47 -1.28 -13.02
C ALA A 19 -1.57 -2.52 -13.00
N LEU A 20 -1.31 -3.12 -11.84
CA LEU A 20 -0.52 -4.35 -11.73
C LEU A 20 -1.26 -5.55 -12.33
N ASP A 21 -2.57 -5.66 -12.09
CA ASP A 21 -3.45 -6.66 -12.69
C ASP A 21 -3.39 -6.58 -14.23
N PHE A 22 -3.52 -5.38 -14.80
CA PHE A 22 -3.43 -5.17 -16.26
C PHE A 22 -2.09 -5.63 -16.86
N ASN A 23 -1.01 -5.62 -16.07
CA ASN A 23 0.33 -5.99 -16.51
C ASN A 23 0.72 -7.42 -16.09
N ASN A 24 -0.19 -8.22 -15.53
CA ASN A 24 0.08 -9.55 -14.98
C ASN A 24 1.24 -9.57 -13.97
N ILE A 25 1.38 -8.51 -13.16
CA ILE A 25 2.42 -8.42 -12.14
C ILE A 25 1.83 -8.89 -10.82
N SER A 26 2.37 -9.97 -10.26
CA SER A 26 1.97 -10.46 -8.94
C SER A 26 2.26 -9.44 -7.84
N ASP A 27 1.23 -9.14 -7.05
CA ASP A 27 1.28 -8.25 -5.90
C ASP A 27 0.70 -8.87 -4.61
N GLU A 28 1.04 -8.23 -3.48
CA GLU A 28 0.52 -8.51 -2.15
C GLU A 28 0.15 -7.18 -1.48
N ILE A 29 -1.08 -7.04 -1.00
CA ILE A 29 -1.49 -5.87 -0.22
C ILE A 29 -1.12 -6.10 1.25
N VAL A 30 -0.23 -5.26 1.76
CA VAL A 30 0.10 -5.18 3.19
C VAL A 30 -0.78 -4.11 3.81
N ALA A 31 -1.77 -4.56 4.59
CA ALA A 31 -2.76 -3.69 5.19
C ALA A 31 -2.13 -2.71 6.20
N LEU A 32 -2.29 -1.41 5.95
CA LEU A 32 -1.89 -0.35 6.88
C LEU A 32 -3.09 0.26 7.61
N LYS A 33 -2.88 0.59 8.88
CA LYS A 33 -3.86 1.31 9.72
C LYS A 33 -3.40 2.75 9.94
N PRO A 34 -3.73 3.69 9.04
CA PRO A 34 -3.24 5.08 9.11
C PRO A 34 -3.71 5.85 10.36
N PHE A 35 -4.79 5.42 10.99
CA PHE A 35 -5.39 6.10 12.15
C PHE A 35 -5.12 5.39 13.49
N SER A 36 -4.37 4.28 13.49
CA SER A 36 -4.09 3.52 14.73
C SER A 36 -2.91 4.07 15.53
N GLY A 37 -2.10 4.95 14.94
CA GLY A 37 -0.83 5.37 15.54
C GLY A 37 0.22 4.26 15.61
N GLU A 38 0.02 3.15 14.89
CA GLU A 38 0.98 2.03 14.86
C GLU A 38 2.35 2.49 14.36
N LYS A 39 3.40 2.11 15.09
CA LYS A 39 4.79 2.49 14.81
C LYS A 39 5.23 2.10 13.40
N GLU A 40 4.73 0.98 12.89
CA GLU A 40 5.04 0.49 11.56
C GLU A 40 4.50 1.42 10.47
N TYR A 41 3.26 1.89 10.60
CA TYR A 41 2.69 2.90 9.70
C TYR A 41 3.52 4.18 9.70
N LEU A 42 3.90 4.68 10.88
CA LEU A 42 4.71 5.89 11.01
C LEU A 42 6.10 5.72 10.38
N ARG A 43 6.73 4.55 10.56
CA ARG A 43 8.01 4.21 9.94
C ARG A 43 7.92 4.22 8.42
N ILE A 44 6.91 3.55 7.85
CA ILE A 44 6.71 3.48 6.40
C ILE A 44 6.39 4.87 5.85
N LYS A 45 5.52 5.63 6.52
CA LYS A 45 5.20 7.02 6.15
C LYS A 45 6.46 7.89 6.08
N ALA A 46 7.36 7.78 7.06
CA ALA A 46 8.61 8.54 7.08
C ALA A 46 9.54 8.19 5.91
N GLN A 47 9.56 6.93 5.47
CA GLN A 47 10.35 6.48 4.33
C GLN A 47 9.83 6.99 2.98
N CYS A 48 8.52 7.20 2.84
CA CYS A 48 7.92 7.68 1.59
C CYS A 48 7.92 9.22 1.44
N LEU A 49 8.26 9.96 2.50
CA LEU A 49 8.29 11.44 2.50
C LEU A 49 9.73 12.01 2.45
N ALA A 50 10.74 11.14 2.39
CA ALA A 50 12.14 11.50 2.17
C ALA A 50 12.52 11.36 0.69
#